data_AF-A0A7Y2JA42-F1
#
_entry.id   AF-A0A7Y2JA42-F1
#
_cell.length_a   1.000
_cell.length_b   1.000
_cell.length_c   1.000
_cell.angle_alpha   90.00
_cell.angle_beta   90.00
_cell.angle_gamma   90.00
#
_symmetry.space_group_name_H-M   'P 1'
#
loop_
_entity.id
_entity.type
_entity.pdbx_description
1 polymer ?
#
loop_
_entity_poly.entity_id
_entity_poly.type
_entity_poly.pdbx_seq_one_letter_code
_entity_poly.pdbx_strand_id
1 'polypeptide(L)' 'MILVTGGTGLVGSHLLFKLSKKHQKIRAIYRNEKKIDKVKHVFSYYTDSPNEQFDKI' A
#
# COMPACT_ATOMS: atom_id res chain seq x y z
N MET A 1 -0.77 -10.20 11.88
CA MET A 1 0.15 -9.68 10.84
C MET A 1 -0.36 -10.17 9.50
N ILE A 2 -0.52 -9.29 8.51
CA ILE A 2 -1.00 -9.66 7.16
C ILE A 2 0.15 -9.51 6.17
N LEU A 3 0.53 -10.60 5.52
CA LEU A 3 1.46 -10.59 4.40
C LEU A 3 0.68 -10.50 3.09
N VAL A 4 0.92 -9.43 2.32
CA VAL A 4 0.28 -9.23 1.02
C VAL A 4 1.29 -9.50 -0.09
N THR A 5 1.00 -10.52 -0.89
CA THR A 5 1.70 -10.79 -2.15
C THR A 5 0.99 -10.06 -3.28
N GLY A 6 1.75 -9.59 -4.28
CA GLY A 6 1.16 -8.80 -5.37
C GLY A 6 0.62 -7.42 -4.95
N GLY A 7 1.11 -6.85 -3.83
CA GLY A 7 0.65 -5.55 -3.31
C GLY A 7 0.87 -4.35 -4.25
N THR A 8 1.72 -4.52 -5.26
CA THR A 8 1.95 -3.50 -6.32
C THR A 8 1.04 -3.67 -7.55
N GLY A 9 0.15 -4.67 -7.56
CA GLY A 9 -0.84 -4.87 -8.61
C GLY A 9 -2.07 -3.98 -8.45
N LEU A 10 -2.96 -3.97 -9.44
CA LEU A 10 -4.16 -3.13 -9.47
C LEU A 10 -5.03 -3.31 -8.23
N VAL A 11 -5.36 -4.54 -7.86
CA VAL A 11 -6.21 -4.77 -6.67
C VAL A 11 -5.39 -4.69 -5.38
N GLY A 12 -4.13 -5.12 -5.43
CA GLY A 12 -3.23 -5.18 -4.28
C GLY A 12 -2.95 -3.80 -3.67
N SER A 13 -2.71 -2.78 -4.48
CA SER A 13 -2.41 -1.42 -4.00
C SER A 13 -3.61 -0.80 -3.29
N HIS A 14 -4.83 -1.01 -3.80
CA HIS A 14 -6.05 -0.53 -3.17
C HIS A 14 -6.36 -1.29 -1.87
N LEU A 15 -6.11 -2.60 -1.85
CA LEU A 15 -6.23 -3.41 -0.64
C LEU A 15 -5.27 -2.93 0.45
N LEU A 16 -4.02 -2.62 0.10
CA LEU A 16 -3.03 -2.11 1.04
C LEU A 16 -3.47 -0.82 1.73
N PHE A 17 -4.04 0.14 0.97
CA PHE A 17 -4.59 1.36 1.55
C PHE A 17 -5.73 1.08 2.53
N LYS A 18 -6.63 0.16 2.16
CA LYS A 18 -7.78 -0.20 3.01
C LYS A 18 -7.33 -0.89 4.30
N LEU A 19 -6.31 -1.75 4.21
CA LEU A 19 -5.74 -2.43 5.37
C LEU A 19 -4.98 -1.46 6.28
N SER A 20 -4.22 -0.50 5.73
CA SER A 20 -3.46 0.46 6.55
C SER A 20 -4.35 1.37 7.39
N LYS A 21 -5.63 1.55 7.03
CA LYS A 21 -6.63 2.25 7.86
C LYS A 21 -7.11 1.42 9.07
N LYS A 22 -6.98 0.09 9.03
CA LYS A 22 -7.55 -0.82 10.04
C LYS A 22 -6.60 -1.11 11.22
N HIS A 23 -5.49 -0.38 11.39
CA HIS A 23 -4.52 -0.55 12.48
C HIS A 23 -3.92 -1.97 12.59
N GLN A 24 -3.94 -2.73 11.51
CA GLN A 24 -3.34 -4.06 11.46
C GLN A 24 -1.89 -3.95 11.00
N LYS A 25 -1.01 -4.77 11.57
CA LYS A 25 0.39 -4.87 11.14
C LYS A 25 0.45 -5.56 9.77
N ILE A 26 0.78 -4.82 8.72
CA ILE A 26 0.85 -5.30 7.34
C ILE A 26 2.33 -5.47 6.95
N ARG A 27 2.58 -6.32 5.96
CA ARG A 27 3.83 -6.36 5.21
C ARG A 27 3.49 -6.68 3.76
N ALA A 28 4.04 -5.93 2.81
CA ALA A 28 3.85 -6.21 1.39
C ALA A 28 5.19 -6.52 0.72
N ILE A 29 5.22 -7.51 -0.17
CA ILE A 29 6.39 -7.76 -1.01
C ILE A 29 6.27 -7.05 -2.35
N TYR A 30 7.37 -6.51 -2.84
CA TYR A 30 7.50 -5.91 -4.15
C TYR A 30 8.68 -6.53 -4.90
N ARG A 31 8.60 -6.55 -6.23
CA ARG A 31 9.67 -7.08 -7.10
C ARG A 31 10.57 -5.98 -7.67
N ASN A 32 10.08 -4.75 -7.74
CA ASN A 32 10.78 -3.62 -8.33
C ASN A 32 10.35 -2.34 -7.61
N GLU A 33 11.33 -1.54 -7.16
CA GLU A 33 11.11 -0.30 -6.43
C GLU A 33 10.31 0.72 -7.25
N LYS A 34 10.45 0.76 -8.58
CA LYS A 34 9.66 1.65 -9.45
C LYS A 34 8.15 1.42 -9.34
N LYS A 35 7.72 0.23 -8.90
CA LYS A 35 6.30 -0.05 -8.68
C LYS A 35 5.77 0.51 -7.36
N ILE A 36 6.65 0.85 -6.42
CA ILE A 36 6.28 1.48 -5.14
C ILE A 36 5.70 2.87 -5.38
N ASP A 37 6.32 3.66 -6.27
CA ASP A 37 5.84 5.00 -6.60
C ASP A 37 4.41 4.97 -7.16
N LYS A 38 4.09 3.95 -7.98
CA LYS A 38 2.72 3.71 -8.44
C LYS A 38 1.75 3.44 -7.29
N VAL A 39 2.16 2.69 -6.26
CA VAL A 39 1.32 2.42 -5.08
C VAL A 39 1.09 3.71 -4.28
N LYS A 40 2.13 4.51 -4.06
CA LYS A 40 2.00 5.82 -3.39
C LYS A 40 1.08 6.77 -4.16
N HIS A 41 1.16 6.76 -5.49
CA HIS A 41 0.24 7.51 -6.34
C HIS A 41 -1.19 6.98 -6.27
N VAL A 42 -1.39 5.66 -6.11
CA VAL A 42 -2.74 5.12 -5.85
C VAL A 42 -3.29 5.65 -4.52
N PHE A 43 -2.44 5.81 -3.51
CA PHE A 43 -2.87 6.29 -2.20
C PHE A 43 -3.30 7.76 -2.25
N SER A 44 -2.71 8.59 -3.13
CA SER A 44 -3.12 9.99 -3.29
C SER A 44 -4.53 10.17 -3.85
N TYR A 45 -5.15 9.15 -4.44
CA TYR A 45 -6.57 9.22 -4.81
C TYR A 45 -7.52 9.06 -3.63
N TYR A 46 -7.02 8.62 -2.47
CA TYR A 46 -7.84 8.27 -1.30
C TYR A 46 -7.52 9.07 -0.04
N THR A 47 -6.43 9.84 -0.04
CA THR A 47 -6.00 10.68 1.09
C THR A 47 -5.05 11.78 0.64
N ASP A 48 -5.09 12.91 1.33
CA ASP A 48 -4.15 14.03 1.12
C ASP A 48 -2.76 13.74 1.72
N SER A 49 -2.66 12.74 2.61
CA SER A 49 -1.40 12.27 3.22
C SER A 49 -1.02 10.82 2.83
N PRO A 50 -0.67 10.55 1.55
CA PRO A 50 -0.37 9.19 1.08
C PRO A 50 0.80 8.54 1.80
N ASN A 51 1.83 9.33 2.13
CA ASN A 51 3.06 8.85 2.77
C ASN A 51 2.81 8.30 4.16
N GLU A 52 2.05 9.02 5.00
CA GLU A 52 1.70 8.57 6.36
C GLU A 52 1.01 7.20 6.37
N GLN A 53 0.22 6.98 5.33
CA GLN A 53 -0.60 5.79 5.18
C GLN A 53 0.18 4.64 4.53
N PHE A 54 1.19 4.97 3.74
CA PHE A 54 2.15 4.04 3.17
C PHE A 54 3.17 3.55 4.22
N ASP A 55 3.61 4.41 5.13
CA ASP A 55 4.59 4.08 6.19
C ASP A 55 4.05 3.07 7.23
N LYS A 56 2.75 2.77 7.20
CA LYS A 56 2.09 1.77 8.04
C LYS A 56 2.16 0.33 7.48
N ILE A 57 2.78 0.13 6.31
CA ILE A 57 2.77 -1.11 5.53
C ILE A 57 4.11 -1.84 5.56
#